data_AF-A0A6N9TIJ5-F1
#
_entry.id   AF-A0A6N9TIJ5-F1
#
_cell.length_a   1.000
_cell.length_b   1.000
_cell.length_c   1.000
_cell.angle_alpha   90.00
_cell.angle_beta   90.00
_cell.angle_gamma   90.00
#
_symmetry.space_group_name_H-M   'P 1'
#
loop_
_entity.id
_entity.type
_entity.pdbx_description
1 polymer ?
#
loop_
_entity_poly.entity_id
_entity_poly.type
_entity_poly.pdbx_seq_one_letter_code
_entity_poly.pdbx_strand_id
1 'polypeptide(L)' 'MMVVNMQFILPEHRMNQTPPLALVKTWYDLLSSSEDNSVKQHAQQMLLNAFESPEAIATYLKANNILKH' A
#
# COMPACT_ATOMS: atom_id res chain seq x y z
N MET A 1 -18.20 31.90 30.29
CA MET A 1 -18.80 31.37 29.05
C MET A 1 -17.75 30.49 28.38
N MET A 2 -18.14 29.23 28.15
CA MET A 2 -17.49 28.08 27.47
C MET A 2 -15.98 28.13 27.13
N VAL A 3 -15.28 27.14 27.69
CA VAL A 3 -13.94 26.67 27.31
C VAL A 3 -13.96 26.03 25.92
N VAL A 4 -12.89 26.21 25.14
CA VAL A 4 -12.54 25.28 24.07
C VAL A 4 -11.03 25.09 24.07
N ASN A 5 -10.61 23.92 24.55
CA ASN A 5 -9.24 23.41 24.45
C ASN A 5 -8.92 23.19 22.97
N MET A 6 -7.93 23.91 22.44
CA MET A 6 -7.45 23.71 21.07
C MET A 6 -6.44 22.55 20.99
N GLN A 7 -6.84 21.40 21.55
CA GLN A 7 -6.25 20.09 21.23
C GLN A 7 -6.88 19.51 19.93
N PHE A 8 -7.66 20.30 19.20
CA PHE A 8 -8.41 19.91 18.01
C PHE A 8 -8.09 20.87 16.87
N ILE A 9 -7.08 20.54 16.07
CA ILE A 9 -7.07 20.41 14.59
C ILE A 9 -5.60 20.18 14.26
N LEU A 10 -5.09 18.98 14.53
CA LEU A 10 -4.09 18.45 13.62
C LEU A 10 -4.92 17.92 12.45
N PRO A 11 -4.84 18.49 11.23
CA PRO A 11 -5.19 17.67 10.09
C PRO A 11 -4.24 16.50 10.21
N GLU A 12 -4.77 15.31 10.48
CA GLU A 12 -4.01 14.11 10.25
C GLU A 12 -3.57 14.24 8.80
N HIS A 13 -2.29 14.58 8.58
CA HIS A 13 -1.63 14.32 7.33
C HIS A 13 -1.75 12.81 7.20
N ARG A 14 -2.89 12.35 6.66
CA ARG A 14 -3.00 11.04 6.05
C ARG A 14 -1.82 11.05 5.12
N MET A 15 -0.79 10.32 5.51
CA MET A 15 0.38 10.18 4.69
C MET A 15 -0.15 9.53 3.42
N ASN A 16 -0.46 10.36 2.41
CA ASN A 16 -0.67 9.99 1.00
C ASN A 16 0.65 9.46 0.43
N GLN A 17 1.42 8.75 1.24
CA GLN A 17 2.72 8.23 0.95
C GLN A 17 2.46 6.83 0.47
N THR A 18 2.50 6.70 -0.84
CA THR A 18 2.68 5.44 -1.52
C THR A 18 3.64 4.57 -0.69
N PRO A 19 3.29 3.30 -0.40
CA PRO A 19 4.11 2.45 0.44
C PRO A 19 5.57 2.41 -0.05
N PRO A 20 6.55 2.23 0.85
CA PRO A 20 7.95 2.14 0.45
C PRO A 20 8.15 1.11 -0.66
N LEU A 21 8.95 1.45 -1.68
CA LEU A 21 9.17 0.60 -2.85
C LEU A 21 9.60 -0.84 -2.49
N ALA A 22 10.47 -0.98 -1.48
CA ALA A 22 10.93 -2.28 -1.00
C ALA A 22 9.76 -3.15 -0.49
N LEU A 23 8.79 -2.52 0.18
CA LEU A 23 7.63 -3.20 0.74
C LEU A 23 6.68 -3.68 -0.38
N VAL A 24 6.47 -2.84 -1.40
CA VAL A 24 5.69 -3.21 -2.59
C VAL A 24 6.34 -4.38 -3.33
N LYS A 25 7.67 -4.37 -3.47
CA LYS A 25 8.42 -5.51 -4.05
C LYS A 25 8.20 -6.78 -3.25
N THR A 26 8.35 -6.73 -1.92
CA THR A 26 8.14 -7.89 -1.07
C THR A 26 6.73 -8.47 -1.21
N TRP A 27 5.69 -7.64 -1.17
CA TRP A 27 4.33 -8.13 -1.34
C TRP A 27 4.10 -8.72 -2.73
N TYR A 28 4.65 -8.09 -3.78
CA TYR A 28 4.57 -8.65 -5.13
C TYR A 28 5.29 -10.00 -5.23
N ASP A 29 6.49 -10.12 -4.69
CA ASP A 29 7.26 -11.37 -4.67
C ASP A 29 6.52 -12.47 -3.88
N LEU A 30 5.93 -12.14 -2.73
CA LEU A 30 5.11 -13.09 -1.95
C LEU A 30 3.88 -13.55 -2.73
N LEU A 31 3.22 -12.65 -3.46
CA LEU A 31 2.07 -12.99 -4.30
C LEU A 31 2.47 -13.92 -5.45
N SER A 32 3.62 -13.70 -6.07
CA SER A 32 4.08 -14.45 -7.24
C SER A 32 4.80 -15.76 -6.91
N SER A 33 5.51 -15.84 -5.80
CA SER A 33 6.45 -16.94 -5.50
C SER A 33 6.07 -17.82 -4.31
N SER A 34 5.11 -17.42 -3.46
CA SER A 34 4.69 -18.26 -2.34
C SER A 34 3.97 -19.53 -2.80
N GLU A 35 4.14 -20.65 -2.10
CA GLU A 35 3.32 -21.86 -2.28
C GLU A 35 2.06 -21.83 -1.41
N ASP A 36 2.05 -20.99 -0.38
CA ASP A 36 0.94 -20.83 0.55
C ASP A 36 -0.09 -19.82 0.01
N ASN A 37 -1.32 -20.29 -0.21
CA ASN A 37 -2.44 -19.49 -0.68
C ASN A 37 -2.85 -18.38 0.30
N SER A 38 -2.71 -18.59 1.61
CA SER A 38 -3.02 -17.57 2.62
C SER A 38 -2.05 -16.40 2.54
N VAL A 39 -0.76 -16.69 2.30
CA VAL A 39 0.28 -15.68 2.10
C VAL A 39 0.02 -14.88 0.82
N LYS A 40 -0.39 -15.54 -0.27
CA LYS A 40 -0.78 -14.86 -1.52
C LYS A 40 -1.96 -13.93 -1.32
N GLN A 41 -3.02 -14.41 -0.68
CA GLN A 41 -4.21 -13.58 -0.40
C GLN A 41 -3.86 -12.39 0.47
N HIS A 42 -3.05 -12.59 1.51
CA HIS A 42 -2.60 -11.50 2.36
C HIS A 42 -1.78 -10.46 1.59
N ALA A 43 -0.82 -10.90 0.78
CA ALA A 43 -0.02 -10.00 -0.07
C ALA A 43 -0.87 -9.22 -1.07
N GLN A 44 -1.86 -9.87 -1.69
CA GLN A 44 -2.82 -9.22 -2.57
C GLN A 44 -3.65 -8.14 -1.84
N GLN A 45 -4.12 -8.44 -0.62
CA GLN A 45 -4.86 -7.47 0.20
C GLN A 45 -3.99 -6.27 0.58
N MET A 46 -2.71 -6.47 0.91
CA MET A 46 -1.79 -5.37 1.20
C MET A 46 -1.60 -4.44 0.00
N LEU A 47 -1.46 -5.01 -1.20
CA LEU A 47 -1.36 -4.23 -2.43
C LEU A 47 -2.66 -3.46 -2.73
N LEU A 48 -3.82 -4.12 -2.61
CA LEU A 48 -5.12 -3.47 -2.86
C LEU A 48 -5.43 -2.38 -1.85
N ASN A 49 -5.13 -2.59 -0.57
CA ASN A 49 -5.33 -1.57 0.46
C ASN A 49 -4.44 -0.34 0.26
N ALA A 50 -3.26 -0.51 -0.34
CA ALA A 50 -2.31 0.57 -0.55
C ALA A 50 -2.53 1.36 -1.85
N PHE A 51 -3.09 0.72 -2.89
CA PHE A 51 -3.24 1.31 -4.23
C PHE A 51 -4.68 1.39 -4.72
N GLU A 52 -5.65 0.92 -3.93
CA GLU A 52 -7.10 0.96 -4.16
C GLU A 52 -7.60 0.12 -5.34
N SER A 53 -6.80 -0.10 -6.38
CA SER A 53 -7.19 -0.86 -7.56
C SER A 53 -6.05 -1.69 -8.17
N PRO A 54 -6.35 -2.83 -8.84
CA PRO A 54 -5.37 -3.61 -9.61
C PRO A 54 -4.63 -2.81 -10.67
N GLU A 55 -5.31 -1.87 -11.33
CA GLU A 55 -4.75 -1.02 -12.39
C GLU A 55 -3.71 -0.04 -11.83
N ALA A 56 -3.97 0.53 -10.65
CA ALA A 56 -3.02 1.38 -9.95
C ALA A 56 -1.77 0.60 -9.52
N ILE A 57 -1.94 -0.63 -9.02
CA ILE A 57 -0.84 -1.55 -8.73
C ILE A 57 -0.01 -1.79 -10.00
N ALA A 58 -0.64 -2.20 -11.10
CA ALA A 58 0.04 -2.49 -12.35
C ALA A 58 0.81 -1.27 -12.88
N THR A 59 0.21 -0.08 -12.81
CA THR A 59 0.84 1.18 -13.22
C THR A 59 2.08 1.48 -12.37
N TYR A 60 1.98 1.34 -11.05
CA TYR A 60 3.10 1.54 -10.14
C TYR A 60 4.23 0.53 -10.37
N LEU A 61 3.90 -0.76 -10.53
CA LEU A 61 4.89 -1.81 -10.75
C LEU A 61 5.64 -1.62 -12.08
N LYS A 62 4.96 -1.15 -13.14
CA LYS A 62 5.57 -0.78 -14.42
C LYS A 62 6.51 0.41 -14.26
N ALA A 63 6.03 1.50 -13.66
CA ALA A 63 6.82 2.72 -13.46
C ALA A 63 8.11 2.47 -12.65
N ASN A 64 8.09 1.49 -11.74
CA ASN A 64 9.23 1.13 -10.89
C ASN A 64 10.04 -0.08 -11.41
N ASN A 65 9.79 -0.56 -12.63
CA ASN A 65 10.48 -1.71 -13.23
C ASN A 65 10.46 -2.99 -12.35
N ILE A 66 9.36 -3.22 -11.63
CA ILE A 66 9.16 -4.43 -10.81
C ILE A 66 8.64 -5.58 -11.66
N LEU A 67 7.75 -5.30 -12.62
CA LEU A 67 7.36 -6.27 -13.64
C LEU A 67 8.57 -6.53 -14.54
N LYS A 68 9.32 -7.58 -14.23
CA LYS A 68 10.30 -8.14 -15.17
C LYS A 68 9.54 -8.87 -16.26
N HIS A 69 9.80 -8.44 -17.49
CA HIS A 69 9.24 -9.01 -18.70
C HIS A 69 9.68 -10.46 -18.91
#